data_AF-A3YWR6-F1
#
_entry.id   AF-A3YWR6-F1
#
_cell.length_a   1.000
_cell.length_b   1.000
_cell.length_c   1.000
_cell.angle_alpha   90.00
_cell.angle_beta   90.00
_cell.angle_gamma   90.00
#
_symmetry.space_group_name_H-M   'P 1'
#
loop_
_entity.id
_entity.type
_entity.pdbx_description
1 polymer ?
#
loop_
_entity_poly.entity_id
_entity_poly.type
_entity_poly.pdbx_seq_one_letter_code
_entity_poly.pdbx_strand_id
1 'polypeptide(L)'
;MMAAEQTSKPSPWQHLEAYRIAMFEAHCRYLLAAYLQPWAASLSRRLEAGQTPPALHPERRALIVDDRPSPVLRACVLNTLLMGRLRLGVTVISSTGSHAAMTALFAGLEAWVRVEQRQAGTGERFGWEGYNRLFKSAEFWSTLEAAKLLIFQADALLIEPPEEQLFEYAYVGSPWSRGQVISWRFPRYSRTLEPMEPFWQSRVMCSTVPEGLVNGNGGVSIRDRGVMEQICRLEATEALEPEDIYFSRCLARHVSPKQLPSLPMLERFCCETQYQRTCAAHASWRYLSAADQAEIYERHAKQVIALIGAC
;
A
#
# COMPACT_ATOMS: atom_id res chain seq x y z
N MET A 1 1.01 12.51 43.86
CA MET A 1 -0.43 12.38 43.54
C MET A 1 -0.52 12.11 42.05
N MET A 2 -0.72 10.84 41.67
CA MET A 2 -0.73 10.42 40.26
C MET A 2 -1.98 10.99 39.60
N ALA A 3 -1.78 11.74 38.52
CA ALA A 3 -2.87 12.16 37.65
C ALA A 3 -3.46 10.90 37.01
N ALA A 4 -4.73 10.63 37.32
CA ALA A 4 -5.49 9.58 36.68
C ALA A 4 -5.58 9.87 35.18
N GLU A 5 -5.11 8.93 34.36
CA GLU A 5 -5.38 8.90 32.92
C GLU A 5 -6.89 8.91 32.72
N GLN A 6 -7.41 10.07 32.31
CA GLN A 6 -8.74 10.15 31.73
C GLN A 6 -8.70 9.37 30.42
N THR A 7 -9.25 8.16 30.45
CA THR A 7 -9.59 7.37 29.27
C THR A 7 -10.63 8.14 28.46
N SER A 8 -10.16 9.06 27.62
CA SER A 8 -11.01 9.89 26.77
C SER A 8 -11.85 8.98 25.88
N LYS A 9 -13.17 9.12 25.92
CA LYS A 9 -14.07 8.37 25.02
C LYS A 9 -13.63 8.60 23.57
N PRO A 10 -13.57 7.54 22.73
CA PRO A 10 -13.20 7.69 21.33
C PRO A 10 -14.13 8.69 20.64
N SER A 11 -13.53 9.56 19.83
CA SER A 11 -14.26 10.52 19.02
C SER A 11 -15.13 9.79 17.98
N PRO A 12 -16.27 10.38 17.55
CA PRO A 12 -17.10 9.82 16.49
C PRO A 12 -16.33 9.49 15.21
N TRP A 13 -15.30 10.29 14.88
CA TRP A 13 -14.36 9.97 13.80
C TRP A 13 -13.63 8.64 13.98
N GLN A 14 -13.09 8.36 15.17
CA GLN A 14 -12.37 7.10 15.41
C GLN A 14 -13.29 5.88 15.20
N HIS A 15 -14.58 6.01 15.53
CA HIS A 15 -15.56 4.96 15.23
C HIS A 15 -15.85 4.83 13.73
N LEU A 16 -16.00 5.95 13.01
CA LEU A 16 -16.19 5.94 11.56
C LEU A 16 -14.96 5.36 10.82
N GLU A 17 -13.76 5.70 11.27
CA GLU A 17 -12.49 5.18 10.77
C GLU A 17 -12.39 3.66 11.01
N ALA A 18 -12.72 3.18 12.22
CA ALA A 18 -12.76 1.75 12.52
C ALA A 18 -13.78 0.99 11.65
N TYR A 19 -14.97 1.55 11.43
CA TYR A 19 -15.96 0.99 10.50
C TYR A 19 -15.40 0.89 9.07
N ARG A 20 -14.72 1.94 8.60
CA ARG A 20 -14.12 1.99 7.26
C ARG A 20 -13.00 0.97 7.08
N ILE A 21 -12.16 0.76 8.09
CA ILE A 21 -11.17 -0.32 8.12
C ILE A 21 -11.88 -1.68 8.03
N ALA A 22 -12.92 -1.89 8.84
CA ALA A 22 -13.68 -3.15 8.82
C ALA A 22 -14.30 -3.45 7.45
N MET A 23 -14.77 -2.41 6.73
CA MET A 23 -15.27 -2.56 5.36
C MET A 23 -14.17 -2.96 4.37
N PHE A 24 -12.98 -2.36 4.47
CA PHE A 24 -11.82 -2.77 3.67
C PHE A 24 -11.43 -4.23 3.94
N GLU A 25 -11.33 -4.61 5.22
CA GLU A 25 -11.00 -5.99 5.59
C GLU A 25 -12.07 -6.98 5.12
N ALA A 26 -13.35 -6.62 5.21
CA ALA A 26 -14.46 -7.45 4.72
C ALA A 26 -14.36 -7.66 3.20
N HIS A 27 -14.05 -6.61 2.44
CA HIS A 27 -13.80 -6.69 1.00
C HIS A 27 -12.64 -7.65 0.68
N CYS A 28 -11.50 -7.49 1.35
CA CYS A 28 -10.33 -8.37 1.16
C CYS A 28 -10.64 -9.82 1.51
N ARG A 29 -11.34 -10.08 2.63
CA ARG A 29 -11.71 -11.44 3.06
C ARG A 29 -12.69 -12.08 2.09
N TYR A 30 -13.67 -11.32 1.60
CA TYR A 30 -14.62 -11.81 0.60
C TYR A 30 -13.89 -12.22 -0.68
N LEU A 31 -13.07 -11.35 -1.25
CA LEU A 31 -12.31 -11.67 -2.47
C LEU A 31 -11.33 -12.81 -2.26
N LEU A 32 -10.67 -12.88 -1.11
CA LEU A 32 -9.79 -13.99 -0.76
C LEU A 32 -10.55 -15.32 -0.78
N ALA A 33 -11.65 -15.41 -0.06
CA ALA A 33 -12.40 -16.65 0.08
C ALA A 33 -13.08 -17.08 -1.22
N ALA A 34 -13.72 -16.14 -1.92
CA ALA A 34 -14.53 -16.43 -3.10
C ALA A 34 -13.70 -16.65 -4.37
N TYR A 35 -12.54 -15.99 -4.49
CA TYR A 35 -11.82 -15.88 -5.76
C TYR A 35 -10.31 -16.18 -5.65
N LEU A 36 -9.58 -15.42 -4.84
CA LEU A 36 -8.11 -15.48 -4.85
C LEU A 36 -7.55 -16.77 -4.27
N GLN A 37 -8.15 -17.33 -3.22
CA GLN A 37 -7.69 -18.59 -2.61
C GLN A 37 -7.92 -19.80 -3.53
N PRO A 38 -9.12 -20.00 -4.13
CA PRO A 38 -9.31 -21.03 -5.14
C PRO A 38 -8.38 -20.88 -6.34
N TRP A 39 -8.17 -19.64 -6.81
CA TRP A 39 -7.23 -19.35 -7.89
C TRP A 39 -5.80 -19.72 -7.53
N ALA A 40 -5.30 -19.31 -6.36
CA ALA A 40 -3.95 -19.67 -5.87
C ALA A 40 -3.76 -21.19 -5.77
N ALA A 41 -4.76 -21.92 -5.25
CA ALA A 41 -4.73 -23.39 -5.20
C ALA A 41 -4.72 -24.04 -6.60
N SER A 42 -5.31 -23.39 -7.61
CA SER A 42 -5.23 -23.85 -8.99
C SER A 42 -3.81 -23.71 -9.56
N LEU A 43 -3.06 -22.66 -9.18
CA LEU A 43 -1.68 -22.46 -9.61
C LEU A 43 -0.76 -23.56 -9.08
N SER A 44 -0.86 -23.89 -7.79
CA SER A 44 -0.06 -24.95 -7.18
C SER A 44 -0.32 -26.31 -7.85
N ARG A 45 -1.59 -26.64 -8.12
CA ARG A 45 -1.95 -27.87 -8.85
C ARG A 45 -1.40 -27.92 -10.28
N ARG A 46 -1.35 -26.78 -10.97
CA ARG A 46 -0.75 -26.69 -12.32
C ARG A 46 0.75 -26.96 -12.27
N LEU A 47 1.46 -26.42 -11.28
CA LEU A 47 2.89 -26.70 -11.06
C LEU A 47 3.13 -28.19 -10.74
N GLU A 48 2.32 -28.79 -9.88
CA GLU A 48 2.37 -30.22 -9.55
C GLU A 48 2.12 -31.11 -10.79
N ALA A 49 1.27 -30.64 -11.72
CA ALA A 49 1.04 -31.27 -13.01
C ALA A 49 2.15 -31.02 -14.04
N GLY A 50 3.25 -30.36 -13.64
CA GLY A 50 4.41 -30.09 -14.50
C GLY A 50 4.25 -28.89 -15.44
N GLN A 51 3.20 -28.07 -15.28
CA GLN A 51 3.09 -26.84 -16.06
C GLN A 51 4.14 -25.82 -15.62
N THR A 52 4.83 -25.22 -16.58
CA THR A 52 5.81 -24.17 -16.28
C THR A 52 5.09 -22.87 -15.94
N PRO A 53 5.45 -22.18 -14.84
CA PRO A 53 4.88 -20.88 -14.53
C PRO A 53 5.28 -19.84 -15.58
N PRO A 54 4.47 -18.79 -15.80
CA PRO A 54 4.88 -17.65 -16.61
C PRO A 54 6.21 -17.08 -16.13
N ALA A 55 7.08 -16.69 -17.07
CA ALA A 55 8.34 -16.06 -16.71
C ALA A 55 8.09 -14.72 -16.00
N LEU A 56 8.70 -14.57 -14.83
CA LEU A 56 8.71 -13.29 -14.10
C LEU A 56 9.47 -12.24 -14.92
N HIS A 57 9.11 -10.97 -14.73
CA HIS A 57 9.83 -9.87 -15.32
C HIS A 57 11.26 -9.80 -14.75
N PRO A 58 12.31 -9.72 -15.58
CA PRO A 58 13.70 -9.82 -15.11
C PRO A 58 14.12 -8.65 -14.22
N GLU A 59 13.58 -7.46 -14.46
CA GLU A 59 13.98 -6.23 -13.78
C GLU A 59 12.94 -5.65 -12.81
N ARG A 60 11.78 -6.30 -12.68
CA ARG A 60 10.63 -5.74 -11.96
C ARG A 60 10.10 -6.71 -10.92
N ARG A 61 9.82 -6.20 -9.73
CA ARG A 61 9.23 -7.00 -8.65
C ARG A 61 8.32 -6.13 -7.80
N ALA A 62 7.32 -6.73 -7.17
CA ALA A 62 6.57 -6.10 -6.11
C ALA A 62 7.23 -6.37 -4.76
N LEU A 63 7.11 -5.45 -3.82
CA LEU A 63 7.74 -5.51 -2.51
C LEU A 63 6.76 -5.07 -1.43
N ILE A 64 6.66 -5.84 -0.36
CA ILE A 64 5.92 -5.49 0.84
C ILE A 64 6.79 -5.80 2.07
N VAL A 65 6.76 -4.90 3.06
CA VAL A 65 7.40 -5.08 4.36
C VAL A 65 6.29 -5.15 5.41
N ASP A 66 6.06 -6.32 5.99
CA ASP A 66 5.02 -6.52 7.01
C ASP A 66 5.38 -7.69 7.94
N ASP A 67 4.96 -7.61 9.20
CA ASP A 67 5.20 -8.63 10.24
C ASP A 67 3.91 -9.27 10.76
N ARG A 68 2.78 -8.99 10.11
CA ARG A 68 1.44 -9.38 10.57
C ARG A 68 0.85 -10.39 9.60
N PRO A 69 1.22 -11.69 9.72
CA PRO A 69 0.60 -12.73 8.91
C PRO A 69 -0.91 -12.70 9.15
N SER A 70 -1.68 -12.45 8.10
CA SER A 70 -3.13 -12.28 8.20
C SER A 70 -3.81 -12.61 6.87
N PRO A 71 -5.13 -12.92 6.88
CA PRO A 71 -5.90 -13.06 5.66
C PRO A 71 -5.86 -11.81 4.77
N VAL A 72 -5.84 -10.62 5.37
CA VAL A 72 -5.79 -9.35 4.61
C VAL A 72 -4.45 -9.23 3.88
N LEU A 73 -3.32 -9.49 4.55
CA LEU A 73 -2.01 -9.51 3.91
C LEU A 73 -1.95 -10.52 2.77
N ARG A 74 -2.48 -11.72 2.97
CA ARG A 74 -2.55 -12.74 1.92
C ARG A 74 -3.41 -12.28 0.74
N ALA A 75 -4.55 -11.65 0.99
CA ALA A 75 -5.40 -11.07 -0.04
C ALA A 75 -4.66 -9.99 -0.85
N CYS A 76 -3.93 -9.07 -0.19
CA CYS A 76 -3.16 -8.03 -0.86
C CYS A 76 -2.04 -8.62 -1.73
N VAL A 77 -1.28 -9.60 -1.24
CA VAL A 77 -0.21 -10.25 -2.02
C VAL A 77 -0.78 -11.00 -3.23
N LEU A 78 -1.85 -11.79 -3.04
CA LEU A 78 -2.49 -12.49 -4.15
C LEU A 78 -3.11 -11.54 -5.17
N ASN A 79 -3.72 -10.45 -4.71
CA ASN A 79 -4.19 -9.39 -5.58
C ASN A 79 -3.05 -8.79 -6.40
N THR A 80 -1.91 -8.49 -5.77
CA THR A 80 -0.73 -7.97 -6.48
C THR A 80 -0.21 -8.95 -7.52
N LEU A 81 -0.19 -10.26 -7.24
CA LEU A 81 0.17 -11.27 -8.23
C LEU A 81 -0.80 -11.32 -9.41
N LEU A 82 -2.11 -11.26 -9.14
CA LEU A 82 -3.15 -11.30 -10.16
C LEU A 82 -3.10 -10.05 -11.06
N MET A 83 -3.02 -8.87 -10.47
CA MET A 83 -2.92 -7.59 -11.20
C MET A 83 -1.57 -7.44 -11.90
N GLY A 84 -0.51 -8.04 -11.34
CA GLY A 84 0.78 -8.24 -11.99
C GLY A 84 0.79 -9.35 -13.04
N ARG A 85 -0.36 -9.97 -13.32
CA ARG A 85 -0.57 -11.03 -14.32
C ARG A 85 0.42 -12.18 -14.21
N LEU A 86 0.79 -12.54 -12.98
CA LEU A 86 1.83 -13.55 -12.67
C LEU A 86 3.22 -13.27 -13.25
N ARG A 87 3.46 -12.06 -13.78
CA ARG A 87 4.78 -11.62 -14.27
C ARG A 87 5.50 -10.74 -13.26
N LEU A 88 4.75 -10.08 -12.36
CA LEU A 88 5.32 -9.32 -11.26
C LEU A 88 5.36 -10.19 -10.00
N GLY A 89 6.50 -10.86 -9.77
CA GLY A 89 6.72 -11.61 -8.53
C GLY A 89 6.68 -10.69 -7.31
N VAL A 90 6.37 -11.23 -6.13
CA VAL A 90 6.31 -10.47 -4.88
C VAL A 90 7.43 -10.91 -3.95
N THR A 91 8.16 -9.95 -3.38
CA THR A 91 9.03 -10.17 -2.23
C THR A 91 8.30 -9.66 -0.98
N VAL A 92 8.16 -10.53 0.01
CA VAL A 92 7.61 -10.22 1.34
C VAL A 92 8.76 -10.18 2.32
N ILE A 93 9.04 -9.02 2.87
CA ILE A 93 10.03 -8.84 3.93
C ILE A 93 9.31 -8.92 5.26
N SER A 94 9.77 -9.85 6.10
CA SER A 94 9.26 -10.07 7.45
C SER A 94 10.39 -10.03 8.47
N SER A 95 10.06 -9.70 9.70
CA SER A 95 10.95 -9.79 10.84
C SER A 95 11.28 -11.24 11.16
N THR A 96 12.39 -11.44 11.87
CA THR A 96 12.78 -12.76 12.42
C THR A 96 11.63 -13.44 13.17
N GLY A 97 10.86 -12.69 13.97
CA GLY A 97 9.79 -13.24 14.80
C GLY A 97 8.53 -13.67 14.01
N SER A 98 8.32 -13.13 12.80
CA SER A 98 7.15 -13.44 11.97
C SER A 98 7.47 -14.30 10.75
N HIS A 99 8.76 -14.54 10.45
CA HIS A 99 9.21 -15.19 9.23
C HIS A 99 8.60 -16.57 8.98
N ALA A 100 8.61 -17.46 9.99
CA ALA A 100 8.05 -18.81 9.83
C ALA A 100 6.55 -18.78 9.50
N ALA A 101 5.78 -17.92 10.20
CA ALA A 101 4.35 -17.75 9.95
C ALA A 101 4.09 -17.10 8.58
N MET A 102 4.96 -16.19 8.14
CA MET A 102 4.88 -15.56 6.81
C MET A 102 5.16 -16.57 5.69
N THR A 103 6.18 -17.41 5.84
CA THR A 103 6.48 -18.50 4.90
C THR A 103 5.31 -19.48 4.81
N ALA A 104 4.74 -19.89 5.95
CA ALA A 104 3.55 -20.73 5.98
C ALA A 104 2.34 -20.07 5.32
N LEU A 105 2.18 -18.75 5.47
CA LEU A 105 1.09 -17.98 4.86
C LEU A 105 1.14 -18.04 3.32
N PHE A 106 2.30 -18.25 2.69
CA PHE A 106 2.48 -18.27 1.23
C PHE A 106 2.97 -19.60 0.66
N ALA A 107 2.90 -20.69 1.44
CA ALA A 107 3.28 -22.02 0.98
C ALA A 107 2.56 -22.43 -0.32
N GLY A 108 3.31 -23.03 -1.25
CA GLY A 108 2.82 -23.47 -2.57
C GLY A 108 2.82 -22.37 -3.64
N LEU A 109 3.35 -21.18 -3.33
CA LEU A 109 3.46 -20.04 -4.25
C LEU A 109 4.91 -19.60 -4.47
N GLU A 110 5.89 -20.43 -4.15
CA GLU A 110 7.33 -20.12 -4.16
C GLU A 110 7.84 -19.68 -5.54
N ALA A 111 7.15 -20.09 -6.61
CA ALA A 111 7.46 -19.64 -7.98
C ALA A 111 7.20 -18.13 -8.20
N TRP A 112 6.34 -17.51 -7.38
CA TRP A 112 5.96 -16.10 -7.53
C TRP A 112 6.23 -15.26 -6.27
N VAL A 113 6.17 -15.87 -5.08
CA VAL A 113 6.35 -15.19 -3.79
C VAL A 113 7.65 -15.64 -3.15
N ARG A 114 8.52 -14.67 -2.83
CA ARG A 114 9.71 -14.88 -2.02
C ARG A 114 9.48 -14.25 -0.66
N VAL A 115 9.66 -15.01 0.42
CA VAL A 115 9.65 -14.47 1.79
C VAL A 115 11.09 -14.30 2.26
N GLU A 116 11.48 -13.09 2.61
CA GLU A 116 12.83 -12.76 3.09
C GLU A 116 12.78 -12.31 4.55
N GLN A 117 13.70 -12.83 5.35
CA GLN A 117 13.87 -12.40 6.74
C GLN A 117 14.82 -11.21 6.81
N ARG A 118 14.44 -10.18 7.58
CA ARG A 118 15.32 -9.04 7.91
C ARG A 118 15.19 -8.69 9.39
N GLN A 119 16.24 -8.08 9.94
CA GLN A 119 16.21 -7.56 11.31
C GLN A 119 15.43 -6.25 11.34
N ALA A 120 14.46 -6.13 12.25
CA ALA A 120 13.64 -4.92 12.43
C ALA A 120 14.36 -3.83 13.27
N GLY A 121 15.70 -3.79 13.20
CA GLY A 121 16.53 -2.94 14.05
C GLY A 121 16.54 -3.43 15.50
N THR A 122 16.10 -2.57 16.43
CA THR A 122 16.11 -2.84 17.88
C THR A 122 14.85 -3.52 18.41
N GLY A 123 13.85 -3.76 17.55
CA GLY A 123 12.58 -4.39 17.93
C GLY A 123 12.35 -5.73 17.24
N GLU A 124 11.33 -6.47 17.69
CA GLU A 124 10.88 -7.74 17.07
C GLU A 124 10.00 -7.54 15.83
N ARG A 125 9.54 -6.31 15.59
CA ARG A 125 8.67 -5.89 14.48
C ARG A 125 9.14 -4.55 13.94
N PHE A 126 8.95 -4.30 12.64
CA PHE A 126 9.32 -3.06 11.97
C PHE A 126 8.53 -1.87 12.53
N GLY A 127 7.20 -1.98 12.59
CA GLY A 127 6.36 -0.82 12.87
C GLY A 127 6.66 0.35 11.92
N TRP A 128 6.24 1.56 12.29
CA TRP A 128 6.49 2.75 11.48
C TRP A 128 7.98 3.13 11.45
N GLU A 129 8.66 3.12 12.60
CA GLU A 129 10.07 3.53 12.69
C GLU A 129 11.02 2.56 11.97
N GLY A 130 10.82 1.25 12.13
CA GLY A 130 11.63 0.24 11.47
C GLY A 130 11.41 0.22 9.96
N TYR A 131 10.17 0.42 9.50
CA TYR A 131 9.86 0.58 8.08
C TYR A 131 10.63 1.77 7.49
N ASN A 132 10.53 2.95 8.13
CA ASN A 132 11.24 4.16 7.68
C ASN A 132 12.76 3.97 7.69
N ARG A 133 13.32 3.36 8.73
CA ARG A 133 14.76 3.10 8.82
C ARG A 133 15.24 2.15 7.72
N LEU A 134 14.48 1.09 7.45
CA LEU A 134 14.80 0.12 6.41
C LEU A 134 14.82 0.79 5.03
N PHE A 135 13.76 1.51 4.69
CA PHE A 135 13.66 2.18 3.39
C PHE A 135 14.65 3.33 3.23
N LYS A 136 15.14 3.94 4.31
CA LYS A 136 16.19 4.99 4.25
C LYS A 136 17.62 4.43 4.34
N SER A 137 17.80 3.11 4.19
CA SER A 137 19.11 2.45 4.20
C SER A 137 19.60 2.16 2.78
N ALA A 138 20.77 2.69 2.42
CA ALA A 138 21.43 2.36 1.14
C ALA A 138 21.80 0.87 1.05
N GLU A 139 22.21 0.26 2.17
CA GLU A 139 22.50 -1.17 2.26
C GLU A 139 21.28 -2.00 1.87
N PHE A 140 20.10 -1.64 2.40
CA PHE A 140 18.86 -2.31 2.07
C PHE A 140 18.59 -2.31 0.56
N TRP A 141 18.64 -1.13 -0.08
CA TRP A 141 18.43 -1.01 -1.52
C TRP A 141 19.47 -1.77 -2.36
N SER A 142 20.71 -1.86 -1.91
CA SER A 142 21.75 -2.63 -2.60
C SER A 142 21.51 -4.14 -2.56
N THR A 143 20.70 -4.64 -1.61
CA THR A 143 20.38 -6.07 -1.50
C THR A 143 19.24 -6.52 -2.43
N LEU A 144 18.49 -5.60 -3.01
CA LEU A 144 17.34 -5.93 -3.85
C LEU A 144 17.78 -6.27 -5.28
N GLU A 145 17.25 -7.36 -5.84
CA GLU A 145 17.64 -7.82 -7.18
C GLU A 145 17.00 -6.98 -8.30
N ALA A 146 15.73 -6.60 -8.13
CA ALA A 146 14.97 -5.92 -9.18
C ALA A 146 15.33 -4.43 -9.27
N ALA A 147 15.53 -3.94 -10.49
CA ALA A 147 15.82 -2.53 -10.75
C ALA A 147 14.61 -1.62 -10.45
N LYS A 148 13.39 -2.09 -10.72
CA LYS A 148 12.15 -1.35 -10.48
C LYS A 148 11.25 -2.13 -9.52
N LEU A 149 10.76 -1.44 -8.50
CA LEU A 149 10.01 -2.05 -7.41
C LEU A 149 8.64 -1.40 -7.28
N LEU A 150 7.57 -2.21 -7.35
CA LEU A 150 6.24 -1.81 -6.93
C LEU A 150 6.10 -2.09 -5.43
N ILE A 151 6.24 -1.06 -4.61
CA ILE A 151 6.07 -1.12 -3.17
C ILE A 151 4.60 -0.96 -2.82
N PHE A 152 4.09 -1.79 -1.92
CA PHE A 152 2.73 -1.71 -1.41
C PHE A 152 2.63 -2.13 0.06
N GLN A 153 1.59 -1.64 0.76
CA GLN A 153 1.28 -1.99 2.15
C GLN A 153 0.00 -2.85 2.26
N ALA A 154 -0.26 -3.42 3.44
CA ALA A 154 -1.42 -4.31 3.65
C ALA A 154 -2.79 -3.59 3.65
N ASP A 155 -2.79 -2.26 3.61
CA ASP A 155 -3.95 -1.39 3.41
C ASP A 155 -3.99 -0.76 2.00
N ALA A 156 -3.24 -1.36 1.07
CA ALA A 156 -3.27 -1.05 -0.35
C ALA A 156 -4.09 -2.05 -1.18
N LEU A 157 -4.57 -1.57 -2.32
CA LEU A 157 -5.33 -2.33 -3.29
C LEU A 157 -4.91 -1.96 -4.71
N LEU A 158 -4.35 -2.90 -5.47
CA LEU A 158 -4.31 -2.77 -6.93
C LEU A 158 -5.71 -3.11 -7.46
N ILE A 159 -6.33 -2.14 -8.11
CA ILE A 159 -7.70 -2.20 -8.64
C ILE A 159 -7.67 -2.78 -10.06
N GLU A 160 -6.65 -2.42 -10.84
CA GLU A 160 -6.42 -2.83 -12.23
C GLU A 160 -4.94 -3.17 -12.44
N PRO A 161 -4.58 -3.93 -13.48
CA PRO A 161 -3.19 -4.14 -13.85
C PRO A 161 -2.47 -2.79 -14.11
N PRO A 162 -1.32 -2.53 -13.45
CA PRO A 162 -0.59 -1.29 -13.67
C PRO A 162 -0.05 -1.22 -15.09
N GLU A 163 -0.01 -0.02 -15.65
CA GLU A 163 0.55 0.23 -16.97
C GLU A 163 2.06 0.04 -17.00
N GLU A 164 2.56 -0.59 -18.06
CA GLU A 164 3.99 -0.88 -18.26
C GLU A 164 4.85 0.39 -18.22
N GLN A 165 4.34 1.51 -18.77
CA GLN A 165 5.04 2.80 -18.82
C GLN A 165 5.34 3.37 -17.42
N LEU A 166 4.56 3.01 -16.40
CA LEU A 166 4.80 3.50 -15.04
C LEU A 166 6.15 3.04 -14.48
N PHE A 167 6.66 1.91 -14.96
CA PHE A 167 7.96 1.37 -14.55
C PHE A 167 9.14 2.03 -15.25
N GLU A 168 8.93 2.95 -16.20
CA GLU A 168 10.02 3.71 -16.84
C GLU A 168 10.52 4.85 -15.94
N TYR A 169 9.66 5.37 -15.07
CA TYR A 169 9.99 6.48 -14.18
C TYR A 169 10.88 6.03 -13.00
N ALA A 170 11.60 7.00 -12.43
CA ALA A 170 12.42 6.78 -11.24
C ALA A 170 11.56 6.64 -9.97
N TYR A 171 10.44 7.34 -9.92
CA TYR A 171 9.52 7.31 -8.79
C TYR A 171 8.10 7.70 -9.22
N VAL A 172 7.12 6.86 -8.87
CA VAL A 172 5.69 7.10 -9.06
C VAL A 172 4.99 6.83 -7.73
N GLY A 173 4.45 7.87 -7.10
CA GLY A 173 3.58 7.79 -5.93
C GLY A 173 2.15 8.21 -6.27
N SER A 174 1.45 8.81 -5.32
CA SER A 174 0.14 9.44 -5.53
C SER A 174 0.30 10.95 -5.63
N PRO A 175 -0.64 11.66 -6.29
CA PRO A 175 -0.75 13.09 -6.08
C PRO A 175 -1.06 13.40 -4.60
N TRP A 176 -0.35 14.36 -4.01
CA TRP A 176 -0.66 14.90 -2.68
C TRP A 176 -1.53 16.16 -2.80
N SER A 177 -2.66 16.15 -2.09
CA SER A 177 -3.62 17.26 -2.05
C SER A 177 -3.46 18.09 -0.77
N ARG A 178 -2.30 18.75 -0.63
CA ARG A 178 -1.98 19.56 0.56
C ARG A 178 -3.05 20.63 0.81
N GLY A 179 -3.54 20.69 2.03
CA GLY A 179 -4.50 21.71 2.46
C GLY A 179 -5.96 21.40 2.08
N GLN A 180 -6.23 20.30 1.37
CA GLN A 180 -7.60 19.86 1.13
C GLN A 180 -8.31 19.60 2.46
N VAL A 181 -9.53 20.08 2.61
CA VAL A 181 -10.35 19.86 3.81
C VAL A 181 -11.45 18.86 3.49
N ILE A 182 -11.56 17.83 4.32
CA ILE A 182 -12.65 16.86 4.27
C ILE A 182 -13.50 17.04 5.50
N SER A 183 -14.82 17.09 5.33
CA SER A 183 -15.78 17.33 6.40
C SER A 183 -16.84 16.23 6.43
N TRP A 184 -17.11 15.69 7.62
CA TRP A 184 -18.12 14.69 7.87
C TRP A 184 -19.21 15.26 8.77
N ARG A 185 -20.46 15.05 8.35
CA ARG A 185 -21.66 15.43 9.10
C ARG A 185 -22.14 14.24 9.94
N PHE A 186 -22.27 14.43 11.24
CA PHE A 186 -22.78 13.42 12.15
C PHE A 186 -24.15 13.82 12.68
N PRO A 187 -25.16 12.93 12.62
CA PRO A 187 -26.45 13.20 13.21
C PRO A 187 -26.32 13.30 14.74
N ARG A 188 -27.15 14.15 15.35
CA ARG A 188 -27.26 14.27 16.80
C ARG A 188 -28.70 14.10 17.22
N TYR A 189 -28.88 13.53 18.40
CA TYR A 189 -30.18 13.34 19.01
C TYR A 189 -30.12 13.82 20.46
N SER A 190 -31.24 14.35 20.95
CA SER A 190 -31.42 14.71 22.36
C SER A 190 -31.51 13.44 23.23
N ARG A 191 -31.57 13.62 24.56
CA ARG A 191 -31.82 12.49 25.48
C ARG A 191 -33.21 11.85 25.29
N THR A 192 -34.14 12.59 24.69
CA THR A 192 -35.48 12.12 24.32
C THR A 192 -35.54 11.58 22.89
N LEU A 193 -34.39 11.42 22.23
CA LEU A 193 -34.24 10.93 20.85
C LEU A 193 -34.82 11.86 19.77
N GLU A 194 -35.01 13.13 20.08
CA GLU A 194 -35.43 14.12 19.08
C GLU A 194 -34.22 14.55 18.24
N PRO A 195 -34.38 14.73 16.91
CA PRO A 195 -33.30 15.23 16.06
C PRO A 195 -32.78 16.59 16.53
N MET A 196 -31.46 16.73 16.59
CA MET A 196 -30.79 18.00 16.88
C MET A 196 -29.96 18.45 15.68
N GLU A 197 -29.49 19.70 15.72
CA GLU A 197 -28.51 20.19 14.76
C GLU A 197 -27.30 19.24 14.72
N PRO A 198 -26.94 18.73 13.53
CA PRO A 198 -25.79 17.85 13.35
C PRO A 198 -24.52 18.60 13.74
N PHE A 199 -23.48 17.84 14.11
CA PHE A 199 -22.14 18.44 14.21
C PHE A 199 -21.29 18.02 13.01
N TRP A 200 -20.32 18.87 12.69
CA TRP A 200 -19.35 18.63 11.63
C TRP A 200 -17.98 18.37 12.22
N GLN A 201 -17.28 17.40 11.66
CA GLN A 201 -15.88 17.17 11.96
C GLN A 201 -15.08 17.31 10.67
N SER A 202 -14.02 18.11 10.71
CA SER A 202 -13.18 18.39 9.54
C SER A 202 -11.75 17.94 9.76
N ARG A 203 -11.05 17.55 8.69
CA ARG A 203 -9.63 17.22 8.68
C ARG A 203 -8.93 17.88 7.51
N VAL A 204 -7.77 18.46 7.77
CA VAL A 204 -6.87 19.00 6.75
C VAL A 204 -5.93 17.89 6.30
N MET A 205 -5.85 17.68 4.99
CA MET A 205 -5.07 16.64 4.35
C MET A 205 -3.62 17.09 4.11
N CYS A 206 -2.69 16.12 4.22
CA CYS A 206 -1.28 16.28 3.91
C CYS A 206 -0.64 17.52 4.58
N SER A 207 -1.05 17.85 5.80
CA SER A 207 -0.59 19.06 6.51
C SER A 207 0.90 19.05 6.81
N THR A 208 1.51 17.87 6.90
CA THR A 208 2.94 17.65 7.14
C THR A 208 3.78 17.62 5.86
N VAL A 209 3.14 17.63 4.68
CA VAL A 209 3.85 17.60 3.39
C VAL A 209 4.45 19.00 3.13
N PRO A 210 5.76 19.11 2.84
CA PRO A 210 6.39 20.35 2.43
C PRO A 210 5.76 21.00 1.19
N GLU A 211 5.87 22.32 1.07
CA GLU A 211 5.38 23.05 -0.10
C GLU A 211 6.11 22.64 -1.39
N GLY A 212 5.39 22.55 -2.50
CA GLY A 212 5.95 22.18 -3.80
C GLY A 212 6.10 20.67 -4.05
N LEU A 213 5.90 19.82 -3.04
CA LEU A 213 5.87 18.37 -3.24
C LEU A 213 4.47 17.90 -3.64
N VAL A 214 4.38 17.31 -4.83
CA VAL A 214 3.11 16.85 -5.43
C VAL A 214 3.06 15.35 -5.66
N ASN A 215 4.20 14.67 -5.62
CA ASN A 215 4.32 13.23 -5.90
C ASN A 215 4.83 12.54 -4.64
N GLY A 216 4.00 11.70 -4.04
CA GLY A 216 4.40 10.89 -2.90
C GLY A 216 3.29 9.94 -2.49
N ASN A 217 3.66 8.74 -2.04
CA ASN A 217 2.78 7.79 -1.35
C ASN A 217 3.62 6.62 -0.86
N GLY A 218 3.93 6.58 0.43
CA GLY A 218 4.71 5.49 1.03
C GLY A 218 4.02 4.13 0.96
N GLY A 219 2.70 4.10 0.86
CA GLY A 219 1.91 2.88 0.93
C GLY A 219 1.61 2.20 -0.40
N VAL A 220 1.69 2.92 -1.53
CA VAL A 220 1.78 2.34 -2.89
C VAL A 220 2.65 3.23 -3.77
N SER A 221 3.79 2.70 -4.24
CA SER A 221 4.69 3.45 -5.13
C SER A 221 5.50 2.55 -6.04
N ILE A 222 5.90 3.05 -7.21
CA ILE A 222 6.94 2.45 -8.04
C ILE A 222 8.23 3.21 -7.81
N ARG A 223 9.33 2.50 -7.52
CA ARG A 223 10.62 3.11 -7.22
C ARG A 223 11.75 2.42 -7.97
N ASP A 224 12.69 3.22 -8.47
CA ASP A 224 13.95 2.75 -9.03
C ASP A 224 14.97 2.48 -7.93
N ARG A 225 15.38 1.22 -7.80
CA ARG A 225 16.30 0.75 -6.76
C ARG A 225 17.61 1.55 -6.75
N GLY A 226 18.19 1.83 -7.92
CA GLY A 226 19.47 2.54 -8.03
C GLY A 226 19.35 4.00 -7.61
N VAL A 227 18.26 4.67 -7.99
CA VAL A 227 17.98 6.05 -7.56
C VAL A 227 17.77 6.11 -6.05
N MET A 228 16.98 5.19 -5.47
CA MET A 228 16.75 5.18 -4.03
C MET A 228 18.04 4.90 -3.25
N GLU A 229 18.86 3.94 -3.70
CA GLU A 229 20.19 3.65 -3.14
C GLU A 229 21.10 4.89 -3.18
N GLN A 230 21.15 5.59 -4.31
CA GLN A 230 21.94 6.81 -4.49
C GLN A 230 21.49 7.92 -3.54
N ILE A 231 20.18 8.17 -3.44
CA ILE A 231 19.62 9.16 -2.50
C ILE A 231 20.05 8.82 -1.07
N CYS A 232 19.86 7.57 -0.63
CA CYS A 232 20.25 7.14 0.72
C CYS A 232 21.75 7.30 1.02
N ARG A 233 22.63 7.27 0.01
CA ARG A 233 24.08 7.48 0.19
C ARG A 233 24.47 8.95 0.27
N LEU A 234 23.78 9.81 -0.47
CA LEU A 234 24.21 11.19 -0.71
C LEU A 234 23.42 12.21 0.10
N GLU A 235 22.23 11.85 0.59
CA GLU A 235 21.30 12.76 1.22
C GLU A 235 21.12 12.52 2.71
N ALA A 236 21.23 13.58 3.50
CA ALA A 236 20.89 13.54 4.91
C ALA A 236 19.39 13.29 5.09
N THR A 237 19.05 12.41 6.04
CA THR A 237 17.67 12.15 6.48
C THR A 237 17.47 12.63 7.91
N GLU A 238 16.26 13.09 8.21
CA GLU A 238 15.83 13.28 9.59
C GLU A 238 15.21 11.99 10.14
N ALA A 239 15.33 11.75 11.45
CA ALA A 239 14.87 10.51 12.06
C ALA A 239 13.34 10.34 11.95
N LEU A 240 12.59 11.43 12.15
CA LEU A 240 11.13 11.45 12.16
C LEU A 240 10.50 11.79 10.80
N GLU A 241 11.31 12.06 9.78
CA GLU A 241 10.81 12.29 8.42
C GLU A 241 10.35 10.96 7.81
N PRO A 242 9.07 10.85 7.38
CA PRO A 242 8.59 9.72 6.58
C PRO A 242 9.46 9.49 5.34
N GLU A 243 9.68 8.24 4.97
CA GLU A 243 10.54 7.85 3.86
C GLU A 243 10.06 8.39 2.51
N ASP A 244 8.75 8.51 2.31
CA ASP A 244 8.14 8.98 1.09
C ASP A 244 8.37 10.47 0.93
N ILE A 245 8.24 11.25 2.01
CA ILE A 245 8.64 12.67 2.06
C ILE A 245 10.13 12.81 1.79
N TYR A 246 10.97 12.00 2.46
CA TYR A 246 12.43 12.01 2.27
C TYR A 246 12.81 11.78 0.80
N PHE A 247 12.28 10.73 0.15
CA PHE A 247 12.56 10.47 -1.25
C PHE A 247 11.98 11.56 -2.15
N SER A 248 10.73 11.97 -1.92
CA SER A 248 10.04 12.98 -2.74
C SER A 248 10.80 14.31 -2.78
N ARG A 249 11.34 14.78 -1.64
CA ARG A 249 12.14 16.02 -1.61
C ARG A 249 13.52 15.87 -2.25
N CYS A 250 14.08 14.66 -2.29
CA CYS A 250 15.42 14.43 -2.83
C CYS A 250 15.41 14.20 -4.34
N LEU A 251 14.33 13.63 -4.90
CA LEU A 251 14.24 13.23 -6.30
C LEU A 251 14.71 14.30 -7.29
N ALA A 252 14.25 15.54 -7.15
CA ALA A 252 14.57 16.63 -8.08
C ALA A 252 16.08 16.91 -8.22
N ARG A 253 16.91 16.47 -7.26
CA ARG A 253 18.37 16.62 -7.29
C ARG A 253 19.11 15.41 -7.88
N HIS A 254 18.44 14.26 -8.02
CA HIS A 254 19.06 13.00 -8.46
C HIS A 254 18.53 12.49 -9.80
N VAL A 255 17.42 13.04 -10.29
CA VAL A 255 16.84 12.62 -11.57
C VAL A 255 16.48 13.81 -12.45
N SER A 256 16.53 13.59 -13.76
CA SER A 256 16.04 14.59 -14.71
C SER A 256 14.49 14.68 -14.65
N PRO A 257 13.90 15.84 -15.01
CA PRO A 257 12.44 15.98 -15.04
C PRO A 257 11.72 14.95 -15.92
N LYS A 258 12.38 14.40 -16.95
CA LYS A 258 11.82 13.35 -17.82
C LYS A 258 11.68 11.98 -17.14
N GLN A 259 12.41 11.76 -16.05
CA GLN A 259 12.34 10.54 -15.25
C GLN A 259 11.28 10.62 -14.15
N LEU A 260 10.58 11.75 -14.05
CA LEU A 260 9.44 11.94 -13.16
C LEU A 260 8.14 11.92 -13.98
N PRO A 261 7.08 11.28 -13.47
CA PRO A 261 5.79 11.25 -14.14
C PRO A 261 5.15 12.64 -14.12
N SER A 262 4.37 12.92 -15.15
CA SER A 262 3.44 14.07 -15.15
C SER A 262 2.34 13.86 -14.11
N LEU A 263 1.66 14.94 -13.71
CA LEU A 263 0.51 14.83 -12.81
C LEU A 263 -0.55 13.84 -13.36
N PRO A 264 -1.02 13.92 -14.62
CA PRO A 264 -1.95 12.93 -15.17
C PRO A 264 -1.48 11.47 -15.08
N MET A 265 -0.17 11.22 -15.11
CA MET A 265 0.36 9.87 -14.92
C MET A 265 0.25 9.39 -13.46
N LEU A 266 0.54 10.27 -12.50
CA LEU A 266 0.33 9.98 -11.08
C LEU A 266 -1.16 9.71 -10.80
N GLU A 267 -2.02 10.52 -11.42
CA GLU A 267 -3.47 10.44 -11.27
C GLU A 267 -4.10 9.16 -11.84
N ARG A 268 -3.38 8.45 -12.70
CA ARG A 268 -3.78 7.13 -13.23
C ARG A 268 -3.22 5.98 -12.40
N PHE A 269 -2.15 6.22 -11.65
CA PHE A 269 -1.49 5.16 -10.89
C PHE A 269 -2.19 4.88 -9.56
N CYS A 270 -2.23 5.86 -8.65
CA CYS A 270 -2.72 5.62 -7.29
C CYS A 270 -3.52 6.82 -6.77
N CYS A 271 -4.53 6.53 -5.94
CA CYS A 271 -5.19 7.54 -5.11
C CYS A 271 -5.11 7.18 -3.62
N GLU A 272 -5.00 8.21 -2.80
CA GLU A 272 -5.12 8.12 -1.34
C GLU A 272 -6.13 9.15 -0.83
N THR A 273 -5.89 10.42 -1.10
CA THR A 273 -6.65 11.54 -0.52
C THR A 273 -7.69 12.16 -1.45
N GLN A 274 -7.52 11.97 -2.77
CA GLN A 274 -8.43 12.46 -3.79
C GLN A 274 -8.80 11.33 -4.73
N TYR A 275 -10.10 11.15 -4.98
CA TYR A 275 -10.57 10.11 -5.88
C TYR A 275 -10.25 10.45 -7.32
N GLN A 276 -9.61 9.49 -7.99
CA GLN A 276 -9.39 9.45 -9.43
C GLN A 276 -9.56 8.00 -9.89
N ARG A 277 -9.86 7.82 -11.17
CA ARG A 277 -9.97 6.48 -11.76
C ARG A 277 -8.57 5.90 -12.00
N THR A 278 -7.98 5.37 -10.93
CA THR A 278 -6.61 4.85 -10.84
C THR A 278 -6.52 3.32 -10.94
N CYS A 279 -5.32 2.79 -11.18
CA CYS A 279 -5.06 1.35 -11.09
C CYS A 279 -4.79 0.87 -9.66
N ALA A 280 -4.57 1.77 -8.69
CA ALA A 280 -4.32 1.43 -7.29
C ALA A 280 -4.94 2.43 -6.31
N ALA A 281 -5.11 2.00 -5.06
CA ALA A 281 -5.47 2.84 -3.94
C ALA A 281 -4.70 2.46 -2.67
N HIS A 282 -4.30 3.45 -1.88
CA HIS A 282 -3.65 3.27 -0.58
C HIS A 282 -4.48 3.95 0.51
N ALA A 283 -4.82 3.21 1.57
CA ALA A 283 -5.57 3.72 2.72
C ALA A 283 -6.80 4.56 2.33
N SER A 284 -7.40 4.31 1.14
CA SER A 284 -8.43 5.16 0.55
C SER A 284 -9.68 5.24 1.40
N TRP A 285 -9.98 4.15 2.12
CA TRP A 285 -11.05 4.06 3.12
C TRP A 285 -10.94 5.16 4.17
N ARG A 286 -9.75 5.69 4.42
CA ARG A 286 -9.51 6.76 5.39
C ARG A 286 -9.94 8.13 4.89
N TYR A 287 -9.84 8.39 3.60
CA TYR A 287 -9.93 9.77 3.09
C TYR A 287 -11.02 9.95 2.05
N LEU A 288 -11.27 8.97 1.19
CA LEU A 288 -12.26 9.11 0.12
C LEU A 288 -13.70 9.08 0.66
N SER A 289 -14.66 9.52 -0.14
CA SER A 289 -16.08 9.44 0.22
C SER A 289 -16.57 7.98 0.23
N ALA A 290 -17.73 7.73 0.84
CA ALA A 290 -18.32 6.38 0.82
C ALA A 290 -18.68 5.93 -0.60
N ALA A 291 -19.10 6.86 -1.47
CA ALA A 291 -19.44 6.56 -2.85
C ALA A 291 -18.20 6.17 -3.66
N ASP A 292 -17.11 6.94 -3.53
CA ASP A 292 -15.84 6.65 -4.20
C ASP A 292 -15.26 5.30 -3.73
N GLN A 293 -15.33 5.03 -2.43
CA GLN A 293 -14.84 3.76 -1.89
C GLN A 293 -15.64 2.56 -2.40
N ALA A 294 -16.96 2.70 -2.51
CA ALA A 294 -17.83 1.66 -3.05
C ALA A 294 -17.51 1.38 -4.53
N GLU A 295 -17.28 2.43 -5.34
CA GLU A 295 -16.87 2.30 -6.73
C GLU A 295 -15.52 1.57 -6.86
N ILE A 296 -14.52 1.94 -6.04
CA ILE A 296 -13.21 1.27 -6.02
C ILE A 296 -13.37 -0.24 -5.75
N TYR A 297 -14.18 -0.61 -4.76
CA TYR A 297 -14.40 -2.01 -4.41
C TYR A 297 -15.13 -2.78 -5.51
N GLU A 298 -16.16 -2.17 -6.11
CA GLU A 298 -16.88 -2.79 -7.22
C GLU A 298 -15.99 -2.97 -8.45
N ARG A 299 -15.21 -1.95 -8.82
CA ARG A 299 -14.26 -2.02 -9.94
C ARG A 299 -13.20 -3.07 -9.70
N HIS A 300 -12.63 -3.11 -8.51
CA HIS A 300 -11.65 -4.14 -8.13
C HIS A 300 -12.26 -5.54 -8.24
N ALA A 301 -13.46 -5.78 -7.70
CA ALA A 301 -14.11 -7.09 -7.78
C ALA A 301 -14.36 -7.52 -9.24
N LYS A 302 -14.84 -6.61 -10.09
CA LYS A 302 -15.03 -6.88 -11.52
C LYS A 302 -13.73 -7.30 -12.21
N GLN A 303 -12.62 -6.62 -11.90
CA GLN A 303 -11.31 -6.92 -12.46
C GLN A 303 -10.76 -8.27 -11.98
N VAL A 304 -10.92 -8.59 -10.68
CA VAL A 304 -10.55 -9.90 -10.13
C VAL A 304 -11.31 -11.02 -10.83
N ILE A 305 -12.64 -10.88 -10.98
CA ILE A 305 -13.49 -11.86 -11.65
C ILE A 305 -13.03 -12.05 -13.11
N ALA A 306 -12.79 -10.95 -13.83
CA ALA A 306 -12.37 -11.00 -15.23
C ALA A 306 -10.99 -11.67 -15.41
N LEU A 307 -10.01 -11.30 -14.59
CA LEU A 307 -8.65 -11.83 -14.69
C LEU A 307 -8.56 -13.30 -14.30
N ILE A 308 -9.26 -13.74 -13.26
CA ILE A 308 -9.29 -15.16 -12.88
C ILE A 308 -9.93 -16.01 -13.98
N GLY A 309 -10.97 -15.50 -14.65
CA GLY A 309 -11.57 -16.19 -15.80
C GLY A 309 -10.64 -16.32 -17.01
N ALA A 310 -9.61 -15.47 -17.11
CA ALA A 310 -8.63 -15.49 -18.19
C ALA A 310 -7.36 -16.29 -17.87
N CYS A 311 -7.09 -16.58 -16.59
CA CYS A 311 -5.85 -17.21 -16.12
C CYS A 311 -5.92 -18.73 -15.96
#